data_AF-A0A7J7MPF3-F1
#
_entry.id   AF-A0A7J7MPF3-F1
#
_cell.length_a   1.000
_cell.length_b   1.000
_cell.length_c   1.000
_cell.angle_alpha   90.00
_cell.angle_beta   90.00
_cell.angle_gamma   90.00
#
_symmetry.space_group_name_H-M   'P 1'
#
loop_
_entity.id
_entity.type
_entity.pdbx_description
1 polymer ?
#
loop_
_entity_poly.entity_id
_entity_poly.type
_entity_poly.pdbx_seq_one_letter_code
_entity_poly.pdbx_strand_id
1 'polypeptide(L)'
;MNIPIAELLDSGNLVLTDGNDGNLTSYFYHPTSDILLPSMKLEWGLKTRLNRYLSAWKNFDNPSIGYLTYGIVNTHEFPEAAMRKGLSGFY
;
A
#
# COMPACT_ATOMS: atom_id res chain seq x y z
N MET A 1 -30.68 11.56 -0.03
CA MET A 1 -29.43 11.86 0.69
C MET A 1 -28.73 10.54 0.85
N ASN A 2 -27.60 10.34 0.19
CA ASN A 2 -26.88 9.09 0.31
C ASN A 2 -26.00 9.13 1.55
N ILE A 3 -25.97 8.03 2.28
CA ILE A 3 -25.18 7.89 3.50
C ILE A 3 -23.90 7.16 3.08
N PRO A 4 -22.72 7.78 3.22
CA PRO A 4 -21.48 7.08 2.95
C PRO A 4 -21.30 5.92 3.93
N ILE A 5 -20.85 4.78 3.42
CA ILE A 5 -20.64 3.56 4.21
C ILE A 5 -19.16 3.20 4.20
N ALA A 6 -18.60 3.00 5.39
CA ALA A 6 -17.28 2.43 5.58
C ALA A 6 -17.42 0.98 6.04
N GLU A 7 -16.84 0.04 5.29
CA GLU A 7 -16.95 -1.40 5.53
C GLU A 7 -15.56 -2.04 5.59
N LEU A 8 -15.29 -2.78 6.66
CA LEU A 8 -14.09 -3.62 6.77
C LEU A 8 -14.44 -5.03 6.26
N LEU A 9 -13.88 -5.41 5.11
CA LEU A 9 -14.08 -6.73 4.53
C LEU A 9 -13.30 -7.80 5.31
N ASP A 10 -13.71 -9.06 5.18
CA ASP A 10 -12.98 -10.22 5.76
C ASP A 10 -11.52 -10.33 5.27
N SER A 11 -11.19 -9.71 4.13
CA SER A 11 -9.81 -9.60 3.64
C SER A 11 -8.94 -8.60 4.41
N GLY A 12 -9.53 -7.83 5.33
CA GLY A 12 -8.87 -6.74 6.05
C GLY A 12 -8.83 -5.42 5.26
N ASN A 13 -9.45 -5.36 4.09
CA ASN A 13 -9.54 -4.14 3.29
C ASN A 13 -10.70 -3.26 3.79
N LEU A 14 -10.43 -1.99 4.07
CA LEU A 14 -11.44 -1.01 4.44
C LEU A 14 -11.91 -0.24 3.19
N VAL A 15 -13.19 -0.40 2.85
CA VAL A 15 -13.81 0.12 1.64
C VAL A 15 -14.76 1.26 2.01
N LEU A 16 -14.70 2.36 1.25
CA LEU A 16 -15.61 3.48 1.39
C LEU A 16 -16.50 3.55 0.15
N THR A 17 -17.81 3.60 0.37
CA THR A 17 -18.81 3.74 -0.70
C THR A 17 -19.67 4.97 -0.46
N ASP A 18 -20.13 5.61 -1.54
CA ASP A 18 -20.97 6.82 -1.47
C ASP A 18 -22.47 6.51 -1.33
N GLY A 19 -22.83 5.23 -1.18
CA GLY A 19 -24.20 4.76 -1.05
C GLY A 19 -25.01 4.73 -2.35
N ASN A 20 -24.42 4.98 -3.53
CA ASN A 20 -25.04 4.74 -4.83
C ASN A 20 -24.30 3.66 -5.63
N ASP A 21 -25.05 2.95 -6.48
CA ASP A 21 -24.62 1.84 -7.35
C ASP A 21 -23.13 1.79 -7.74
N GLY A 22 -22.35 1.08 -6.93
CA GLY A 22 -21.19 0.32 -7.40
C GLY A 22 -19.89 1.08 -7.67
N ASN A 23 -19.82 2.39 -7.45
CA ASN A 23 -18.55 3.13 -7.57
C ASN A 23 -17.70 2.97 -6.29
N LEU A 24 -17.28 1.73 -6.06
CA LEU A 24 -16.40 1.30 -4.96
C LEU A 24 -15.07 2.04 -5.07
N THR A 25 -14.87 3.07 -4.27
CA THR A 25 -13.53 3.65 -4.11
C THR A 25 -12.86 2.93 -2.94
N SER A 26 -12.13 1.85 -3.24
CA SER A 26 -11.35 1.12 -2.24
C SER A 26 -10.27 2.05 -1.67
N TYR A 27 -10.38 2.44 -0.40
CA TYR A 27 -9.50 3.46 0.18
C TYR A 27 -8.38 2.92 1.07
N PHE A 28 -8.38 1.66 1.47
CA PHE A 28 -7.38 1.17 2.42
C PHE A 28 -6.46 0.08 1.87
N TYR A 29 -5.51 0.54 1.06
CA TYR A 29 -4.16 -0.01 1.07
C TYR A 29 -3.21 1.18 1.17
N HIS A 30 -3.11 1.77 2.36
CA HIS A 30 -2.17 2.86 2.58
C HIS A 30 -0.74 2.30 2.45
N PRO A 31 0.14 2.87 1.62
CA PRO A 31 1.49 2.37 1.32
C PRO A 31 2.47 2.48 2.51
N THR A 32 1.97 2.64 3.73
CA THR A 32 2.77 2.80 4.94
C THR A 32 2.54 1.69 5.96
N SER A 33 1.83 0.62 5.60
CA SER A 33 1.80 -0.56 6.46
C SER A 33 3.11 -1.33 6.31
N ASP A 34 3.55 -1.92 7.41
CA ASP A 34 4.66 -2.86 7.51
C ASP A 34 4.24 -4.31 7.16
N ILE A 35 2.93 -4.54 6.95
CA ILE A 35 2.36 -5.86 6.71
C ILE A 35 1.73 -5.93 5.31
N LEU A 36 1.99 -7.03 4.60
CA LEU A 36 1.31 -7.38 3.36
C LEU A 36 0.19 -8.39 3.65
N LEU A 37 -1.06 -7.92 3.69
CA LEU A 37 -2.23 -8.77 3.83
C LEU A 37 -2.56 -9.51 2.51
N PRO A 38 -3.22 -10.68 2.59
CA PRO A 38 -3.76 -11.34 1.41
C PRO A 38 -4.65 -10.37 0.61
N SER A 39 -4.50 -10.34 -0.71
CA SER A 39 -5.17 -9.40 -1.64
C SER A 39 -4.55 -8.00 -1.76
N MET A 40 -3.54 -7.65 -0.96
CA MET A 40 -2.71 -6.46 -1.21
C MET A 40 -1.84 -6.67 -2.45
N LYS A 41 -1.59 -5.58 -3.18
CA LYS A 41 -0.69 -5.59 -4.35
C LYS A 41 0.50 -4.68 -4.09
N LEU A 42 1.70 -5.21 -4.33
CA LEU A 42 2.90 -4.42 -4.52
C LEU A 42 2.93 -3.98 -5.98
N GLU A 43 2.86 -2.68 -6.22
CA GLU A 43 2.68 -2.12 -7.56
C GLU A 43 3.69 -1.00 -7.78
N TRP A 44 4.46 -1.12 -8.86
CA TRP A 44 5.17 0.01 -9.44
C TRP A 44 4.19 0.74 -10.36
N GLY A 45 3.83 1.96 -10.01
CA GLY A 45 2.75 2.73 -10.64
C GLY A 45 3.11 3.24 -12.05
N LEU A 46 3.20 2.36 -13.05
CA LEU A 46 3.37 2.76 -14.46
C LEU A 46 2.10 3.41 -15.04
N LYS A 47 0.91 2.94 -14.62
CA LYS A 47 -0.40 3.41 -15.12
C LYS A 47 -1.18 4.25 -14.11
N THR A 48 -1.07 3.93 -12.83
CA THR A 48 -1.87 4.51 -11.74
C THR A 48 -1.20 5.67 -11.02
N ARG A 49 0.06 6.01 -11.36
CA ARG A 49 0.95 6.94 -10.65
C ARG A 49 1.11 6.67 -9.15
N LEU A 50 0.66 5.51 -8.67
CA LEU A 50 0.64 5.14 -7.27
C LEU A 50 1.60 3.97 -7.07
N ASN A 51 2.72 4.24 -6.40
CA ASN A 51 3.67 3.20 -5.99
C ASN A 51 3.17 2.60 -4.68
N ARG A 52 2.86 1.30 -4.69
CA ARG A 52 2.50 0.53 -3.49
C ARG A 52 3.70 -0.26 -3.02
N TYR A 53 4.21 0.10 -1.85
CA TYR A 53 5.31 -0.53 -1.15
C TYR A 53 4.94 -0.68 0.33
N LEU A 54 5.67 -1.53 1.05
CA LEU A 54 5.62 -1.62 2.51
C LEU A 54 6.62 -0.64 3.10
N SER A 55 6.29 -0.09 4.26
CA SER A 55 7.19 0.73 5.06
C SER A 55 7.28 0.15 6.46
N ALA A 56 8.48 -0.17 6.92
CA ALA A 56 8.69 -0.59 8.30
C ALA A 56 8.31 0.54 9.26
N TRP A 57 7.92 0.17 10.48
CA TRP A 57 7.78 1.14 11.56
C TRP A 57 9.12 1.76 11.92
N LYS A 58 9.08 2.97 12.46
CA LYS A 58 10.28 3.67 12.93
C LYS A 58 10.97 2.90 14.06
N ASN A 59 10.20 2.30 14.96
CA ASN A 59 10.64 1.35 15.97
C ASN A 59 9.42 0.60 16.54
N PHE A 60 9.65 -0.30 17.50
CA PHE A 60 8.62 -1.14 18.12
C PHE A 60 7.42 -0.36 18.70
N ASP A 61 7.67 0.81 19.30
CA ASP A 61 6.63 1.62 19.95
C ASP A 61 6.09 2.75 19.05
N ASN A 62 6.69 2.96 17.87
CA ASN A 62 6.38 4.08 17.00
C ASN A 62 6.02 3.62 15.59
N PRO A 63 4.72 3.55 15.25
CA PRO A 63 4.23 3.11 13.94
C PRO A 63 4.37 4.15 12.83
N SER A 64 5.06 5.28 13.09
CA SER A 64 5.41 6.21 12.01
C SER A 64 6.37 5.58 11.01
N ILE A 65 6.44 6.16 9.81
CA ILE A 65 7.26 5.67 8.70
C ILE A 65 8.74 5.59 9.12
N GLY A 66 9.28 4.37 9.08
CA GLY A 66 10.68 4.07 9.33
C GLY A 66 11.55 4.22 8.08
N TYR A 67 12.81 3.79 8.20
CA TYR A 67 13.78 3.92 7.12
C TYR A 67 13.77 2.77 6.12
N LEU A 68 13.15 1.64 6.44
CA LEU A 68 13.14 0.47 5.57
C LEU A 68 11.83 0.45 4.78
N THR A 69 11.94 0.26 3.47
CA THR A 69 10.81 0.06 2.58
C THR A 69 11.03 -1.17 1.72
N TYR A 70 9.95 -1.87 1.35
CA TYR A 70 10.00 -3.06 0.50
C TYR A 70 8.97 -2.95 -0.61
N GLY A 71 9.38 -3.20 -1.84
CA GLY A 71 8.46 -3.12 -2.98
C GLY A 71 9.08 -3.63 -4.26
N ILE A 72 8.30 -3.57 -5.34
CA ILE A 72 8.81 -3.85 -6.68
C ILE A 72 9.61 -2.64 -7.15
N VAL A 73 10.74 -2.90 -7.79
CA VAL A 73 11.65 -1.92 -8.37
C VAL A 73 11.85 -2.27 -9.83
N ASN A 74 11.76 -1.27 -10.71
CA ASN A 74 12.06 -1.48 -12.12
C ASN A 74 13.59 -1.44 -12.32
N THR A 75 14.21 -2.60 -12.53
CA THR A 75 15.56 -2.64 -13.10
C THR A 75 15.45 -2.52 -14.62
N HIS A 76 16.53 -2.14 -15.31
CA HIS A 76 16.50 -1.95 -16.77
C HIS A 76 16.13 -3.23 -17.54
N GLU A 77 16.25 -4.40 -16.91
CA GLU A 77 16.02 -5.71 -17.53
C GLU A 77 14.68 -6.31 -17.08
N PHE A 78 14.41 -6.36 -15.75
CA PHE A 78 13.18 -6.95 -15.20
C PHE A 78 12.73 -6.30 -13.87
N PRO A 79 11.42 -6.30 -13.55
CA PRO A 79 10.95 -5.89 -12.23
C PRO A 79 11.42 -6.87 -11.14
N GLU A 80 12.00 -6.34 -10.07
CA GLU A 80 12.51 -7.12 -8.95
C GLU A 80 11.92 -6.64 -7.63
N ALA A 81 11.69 -7.56 -6.69
CA ALA A 81 11.34 -7.18 -5.33
C ALA A 81 12.63 -6.84 -4.56
N ALA A 82 12.70 -5.65 -3.99
CA ALA A 82 13.89 -5.19 -3.28
C ALA A 82 13.52 -4.39 -2.04
N MET A 83 14.45 -4.33 -1.09
CA MET A 83 14.33 -3.51 0.10
C MET A 83 15.25 -2.27 -0.02
N ARG A 84 14.83 -1.14 0.55
CA ARG A 84 15.55 0.16 0.47
C ARG A 84 15.61 0.86 1.81
N LYS A 85 16.76 1.46 2.14
CA LYS A 85 17.03 2.13 3.43
C LYS A 85 17.18 3.62 3.18
N GLY A 86 16.19 4.42 3.55
CA GLY A 86 16.18 5.85 3.27
C GLY A 86 16.37 6.14 1.77
N LEU A 87 17.25 7.10 1.44
CA LEU A 87 17.63 7.43 0.06
C LEU A 87 18.78 6.57 -0.49
N SER A 88 19.34 5.67 0.32
CA SER A 88 20.44 4.80 -0.11
C SER A 88 19.96 3.62 -0.97
N GLY A 89 20.89 3.05 -1.74
CA GLY A 89 20.63 2.04 -2.77
C GLY A 89 19.93 0.76 -2.28
N PHE A 90 19.42 0.01 -3.25
CA PHE A 90 18.73 -1.27 -3.08
C PHE A 90 19.68 -2.33 -2.50
N TYR A 91 19.15 -3.23 -1.68
CA TYR A 91 19.84 -4.37 -1.10
C TYR A 91 18.99 -5.63 -1.18
#